data_AF-A0A2P6W8D4-F1
#
_entry.id   AF-A0A2P6W8D4-F1
#
_cell.length_a   1.000
_cell.length_b   1.000
_cell.length_c   1.000
_cell.angle_alpha   90.00
_cell.angle_beta   90.00
_cell.angle_gamma   90.00
#
_symmetry.space_group_name_H-M   'P 1'
#
loop_
_entity.id
_entity.type
_entity.pdbx_description
1 polymer ?
#
loop_
_entity_poly.entity_id
_entity_poly.type
_entity_poly.pdbx_seq_one_letter_code
_entity_poly.pdbx_strand_id
1 'polypeptide(L)' 'MEFNPRKWKNQLKSKLNEYKRVLKISTKPDREEFEMAAKVTGAGMLIIGLMGFIMYLIANLLPQYV' A
#
# COMPACT_ATOMS: atom_id res chain seq x y z
N MET A 1 12.14 0.98 35.93
CA MET A 1 12.15 1.53 34.56
C MET A 1 12.30 3.04 34.66
N GLU A 2 13.51 3.57 34.43
CA GLU A 2 13.74 5.01 34.47
C GLU A 2 13.32 5.64 33.13
N PHE A 3 12.22 6.39 33.14
CA PHE A 3 11.81 7.21 32.01
C PHE A 3 12.74 8.42 31.91
N ASN A 4 13.78 8.34 31.06
CA ASN A 4 14.64 9.47 30.75
C ASN A 4 14.20 10.15 29.42
N PRO A 5 13.49 11.29 29.46
CA PRO A 5 12.86 11.92 28.30
C PRO A 5 13.86 12.51 27.28
N ARG A 6 15.13 12.72 27.68
CA ARG A 6 16.17 13.22 26.75
C ARG A 6 16.70 12.12 25.83
N LYS A 7 16.69 10.86 26.28
CA LYS A 7 17.19 9.71 25.51
C LYS A 7 16.36 9.48 24.24
N TRP A 8 15.06 9.73 24.32
CA TRP A 8 14.10 9.56 23.22
C TRP A 8 14.33 10.55 22.06
N LYS A 9 14.64 11.81 22.35
CA LYS A 9 14.91 12.82 21.32
C LYS A 9 16.12 12.44 20.45
N ASN A 10 17.19 11.95 21.08
CA ASN A 10 18.41 11.57 20.39
C ASN A 10 18.24 10.26 19.62
N GLN A 11 17.49 9.29 20.17
CA GLN A 11 17.18 8.03 19.52
C GLN A 11 16.28 8.22 18.28
N LEU A 12 15.23 9.04 18.37
CA LEU A 12 14.40 9.39 17.22
C LEU A 12 15.20 10.09 16.13
N LYS A 13 16.03 11.07 16.49
CA LYS A 13 16.89 11.78 15.53
C LYS A 13 17.86 10.81 14.82
N SER A 14 18.44 9.86 15.54
CA SER A 14 19.29 8.80 14.95
C SER A 14 18.50 7.91 13.99
N LYS A 15 17.33 7.42 14.41
CA LYS A 15 16.48 6.53 13.61
C LYS A 15 15.99 7.18 12.32
N LEU A 16 15.59 8.46 12.37
CA LEU A 16 15.22 9.20 11.17
C LEU A 16 16.39 9.34 10.19
N ASN A 17 17.61 9.52 10.70
CA ASN A 17 18.80 9.59 9.86
C ASN A 17 19.16 8.23 9.23
N GLU A 18 18.95 7.13 9.96
CA GLU A 18 19.05 5.76 9.45
C GLU A 18 18.03 5.53 8.31
N TYR A 19 16.75 5.88 8.51
CA TYR A 19 15.71 5.73 7.47
C TYR A 19 16.01 6.55 6.21
N LYS A 20 16.52 7.78 6.38
CA LYS A 20 16.94 8.61 5.25
C LYS A 20 18.04 7.96 4.41
N ARG A 21 18.98 7.22 5.04
CA ARG A 21 20.02 6.48 4.31
C ARG A 21 19.43 5.30 3.55
N VAL A 22 18.50 4.57 4.14
CA VAL A 22 17.80 3.45 3.49
C VAL A 22 17.02 3.95 2.27
N LEU A 23 16.24 5.02 2.40
CA LEU A 23 15.51 5.64 1.28
C LEU A 23 16.43 6.21 0.19
N LYS A 24 17.68 6.54 0.53
CA LYS A 24 18.68 7.00 -0.45
C LYS A 24 19.34 5.84 -1.19
N ILE A 25 19.41 4.66 -0.58
CA ILE A 25 19.94 3.42 -1.18
C ILE A 25 18.88 2.70 -2.02
N SER A 26 17.60 2.86 -1.71
CA SER A 26 16.54 2.30 -2.55
C SER A 26 16.56 2.93 -3.93
N THR A 27 16.57 2.08 -4.96
CA THR A 27 16.53 2.52 -6.36
C THR A 27 15.12 3.00 -6.68
N LYS A 28 15.02 4.20 -7.27
CA LYS A 28 13.75 4.70 -7.79
C LYS A 28 13.41 3.89 -9.05
N PRO A 29 12.21 3.31 -9.16
CA PRO A 29 11.84 2.53 -10.33
C PRO A 29 11.83 3.42 -11.58
N ASP A 30 12.18 2.83 -12.72
CA ASP A 30 12.01 3.50 -14.01
C ASP A 30 10.52 3.63 -14.36
N ARG A 31 10.17 4.56 -15.26
CA ARG A 31 8.78 4.74 -15.70
C ARG A 31 8.23 3.48 -16.36
N GLU A 32 9.05 2.74 -17.11
CA GLU A 32 8.61 1.52 -17.78
C GLU A 32 8.28 0.40 -16.77
N GLU A 33 9.14 0.21 -15.76
CA GLU A 33 8.91 -0.76 -14.68
C GLU A 33 7.65 -0.42 -13.88
N PHE A 34 7.48 0.86 -13.55
CA PHE A 34 6.30 1.34 -12.85
C PHE A 34 5.02 1.11 -13.65
N GLU A 35 5.04 1.42 -14.95
CA GLU A 35 3.90 1.21 -15.83
C GLU A 35 3.56 -0.28 -15.98
N MET A 36 4.56 -1.15 -16.09
CA MET A 36 4.33 -2.59 -16.15
C MET A 36 3.67 -3.10 -14.87
N ALA A 37 4.20 -2.73 -13.71
CA ALA A 37 3.63 -3.10 -12.41
C ALA A 37 2.19 -2.55 -12.25
N ALA A 38 1.96 -1.30 -12.65
CA ALA A 38 0.65 -0.66 -12.58
C ALA A 38 -0.37 -1.34 -13.51
N LYS A 39 0.01 -1.72 -14.74
CA LYS A 39 -0.86 -2.43 -15.69
C LYS A 39 -1.26 -3.80 -15.17
N VAL A 40 -0.30 -4.59 -14.67
CA VAL A 40 -0.56 -5.93 -14.13
C VAL A 40 -1.45 -5.85 -12.88
N THR A 41 -1.11 -4.95 -11.95
CA THR A 41 -1.88 -4.77 -10.71
C THR A 41 -3.28 -4.25 -11.01
N GLY A 42 -3.41 -3.27 -11.91
CA GLY A 42 -4.69 -2.72 -12.34
C GLY A 42 -5.59 -3.76 -13.00
N ALA A 43 -5.03 -4.62 -13.86
CA ALA A 43 -5.77 -5.73 -14.45
C ALA A 43 -6.28 -6.71 -13.38
N GLY A 44 -5.44 -7.05 -12.39
CA GLY A 44 -5.83 -7.92 -11.27
C GLY A 44 -6.96 -7.30 -10.42
N MET A 45 -6.85 -6.01 -10.10
CA MET A 45 -7.89 -5.28 -9.35
C MET A 45 -9.23 -5.26 -10.09
N LEU A 46 -9.22 -5.05 -11.42
CA LEU A 46 -10.44 -5.06 -12.22
C LEU A 46 -11.11 -6.43 -12.23
N ILE A 47 -10.35 -7.51 -12.40
CA ILE A 47 -10.90 -8.87 -12.43
C ILE A 47 -11.55 -9.21 -11.09
N ILE A 48 -10.84 -8.99 -9.98
CA ILE A 48 -11.34 -9.29 -8.63
C ILE A 48 -12.53 -8.39 -8.29
N GLY A 49 -12.44 -7.09 -8.63
CA GLY A 49 -13.51 -6.13 -8.42
C GLY A 49 -14.78 -6.47 -9.19
N LEU A 50 -14.67 -6.88 -10.45
CA LEU A 50 -15.81 -7.33 -11.25
C LEU A 50 -16.41 -8.62 -10.70
N MET A 51 -15.59 -9.56 -10.25
CA MET A 51 -16.08 -10.80 -9.65
C MET A 51 -16.89 -10.54 -8.37
N GLY A 52 -16.38 -9.66 -7.49
CA GLY A 52 -17.11 -9.21 -6.31
C GLY A 52 -18.37 -8.40 -6.66
N PHE A 53 -18.31 -7.57 -7.71
CA PHE A 53 -19.44 -6.79 -8.19
C PHE A 53 -20.57 -7.69 -8.72
N ILE A 54 -20.25 -8.72 -9.51
CA ILE A 54 -21.23 -9.71 -9.97
C ILE A 54 -21.88 -10.42 -8.78
N MET A 55 -21.09 -10.83 -7.78
CA MET A 55 -21.62 -11.44 -6.57
C MET A 55 -22.56 -10.49 -5.82
N TYR A 56 -22.22 -9.21 -5.73
CA TYR A 56 -23.08 -8.19 -5.13
C TYR A 56 -24.40 -8.01 -5.90
N LEU A 57 -24.34 -7.93 -7.23
CA LEU A 57 -25.54 -7.80 -8.08
C LEU A 57 -26.48 -8.98 -7.89
N ILE A 58 -25.95 -10.20 -7.87
CA ILE A 58 -26.75 -11.41 -7.64
C ILE A 58 -27.35 -11.39 -6.24
N ALA A 59 -26.56 -11.08 -5.20
CA ALA A 59 -27.01 -11.13 -3.82
C ALA A 59 -28.00 -10.02 -3.44
N ASN A 60 -27.87 -8.83 -4.01
CA ASN A 60 -28.65 -7.65 -3.59
C ASN A 60 -29.68 -7.19 -4.61
N LEU A 61 -29.45 -7.36 -5.91
CA LEU A 61 -30.34 -6.83 -6.95
C LEU A 61 -31.41 -7.84 -7.38
N LEU A 62 -31.11 -9.14 -7.43
CA LEU A 62 -32.10 -10.19 -7.72
C LEU A 62 -33.26 -10.27 -6.71
N PRO A 63 -33.04 -10.21 -5.38
CA PRO A 63 -34.15 -10.26 -4.42
C PRO A 63 -35.02 -9.00 -4.40
N GLN A 64 -34.63 -7.91 -5.08
CA GLN A 64 -35.46 -6.70 -5.22
C GLN A 64 -36.45 -6.82 -6.39
N TYR A 65 -36.19 -7.73 -7.33
CA TYR A 65 -36.99 -7.95 -8.53
C TYR A 65 -37.94 -9.16 -8.43
N VAL A 66 -37.74 -10.03 -7.43
CA VAL A 66 -38.60 -11.16 -7.08
C VAL A 66 -39.54 -10.79 -5.93
#